data_AF-A0A250K1B5-F1
#
_entry.id   AF-A0A250K1B5-F1
#
_cell.length_a   1.000
_cell.length_b   1.000
_cell.length_c   1.000
_cell.angle_alpha   90.00
_cell.angle_beta   90.00
_cell.angle_gamma   90.00
#
_symmetry.space_group_name_H-M   'P 1'
#
loop_
_entity.id
_entity.type
_entity.pdbx_description
1 polymer ?
#
loop_
_entity_poly.entity_id
_entity_poly.type
_entity_poly.pdbx_seq_one_letter_code
_entity_poly.pdbx_strand_id
1 'polypeptide(L)'
;MPHGPSQNPHKLDWREEVAALGRMGVPVYGVQALARRHATAFYKELAEKSGGFHLSLDQFAHVTDLLLAVCYKQSSDAQLQSFEQEVAREGRMSRGLNVMFSTMLQRTAPPLYGEADLRAVPPGRFQVLDVDKAQPIKDFVQEHGLRFKTGRGFYAFTKTETIQGGKEVVLMDRKTGDLYSGERARELLGLPPGETVRIRPASLEKYAVFVQSTSANRKLMGGSKFLYEVEDWEGARPAAA
;
A
#
# COMPACT_ATOMS: atom_id res chain seq x y z
N MET A 1 14.40 1.69 -12.42
CA MET A 1 14.68 2.46 -13.65
C MET A 1 15.66 1.66 -14.48
N PRO A 2 15.65 1.76 -15.81
CA PRO A 2 16.56 1.00 -16.66
C PRO A 2 18.01 1.26 -16.25
N HIS A 3 18.85 0.25 -16.41
CA HIS A 3 20.27 0.33 -16.12
C HIS A 3 20.94 1.49 -16.88
N GLY A 4 21.92 2.13 -16.25
CA GLY A 4 22.71 3.16 -16.91
C GLY A 4 23.55 2.58 -18.06
N PRO A 5 24.13 3.41 -18.94
CA PRO A 5 24.88 2.93 -20.11
C PRO A 5 26.01 1.96 -19.78
N SER A 6 26.69 2.13 -18.64
CA SER A 6 27.76 1.24 -18.16
C SER A 6 27.27 -0.14 -17.70
N GLN A 7 25.96 -0.29 -17.49
CA GLN A 7 25.29 -1.50 -17.03
C GLN A 7 24.40 -2.11 -18.13
N ASN A 8 24.58 -1.68 -19.39
CA ASN A 8 23.86 -2.18 -20.57
C ASN A 8 24.85 -2.78 -21.60
N PRO A 9 25.48 -3.94 -21.30
CA PRO A 9 26.53 -4.52 -22.15
C PRO A 9 26.02 -4.90 -23.55
N HIS A 10 24.73 -5.19 -23.68
CA HIS A 10 24.08 -5.54 -24.94
C HIS A 10 23.52 -4.31 -25.69
N LYS A 11 23.65 -3.10 -25.13
CA LYS A 11 23.17 -1.85 -25.70
C LYS A 11 21.69 -1.89 -26.12
N LEU A 12 20.87 -2.64 -25.38
CA LEU A 12 19.45 -2.78 -25.66
C LEU A 12 18.73 -1.47 -25.35
N ASP A 13 17.88 -1.01 -26.28
CA ASP A 13 16.92 0.06 -26.01
C ASP A 13 15.57 -0.55 -25.68
N TRP A 14 15.21 -0.51 -24.40
CA TRP A 14 13.93 -1.05 -23.93
C TRP A 14 12.73 -0.43 -24.64
N ARG A 15 12.83 0.81 -25.17
CA ARG A 15 11.75 1.45 -25.91
C ARG A 15 11.52 0.78 -27.25
N GLU A 16 12.58 0.36 -27.93
CA GLU A 16 12.50 -0.36 -29.20
C GLU A 16 11.91 -1.75 -28.98
N GLU A 17 12.39 -2.46 -27.95
CA GLU A 17 11.91 -3.81 -27.59
C GLU A 17 10.42 -3.80 -27.21
N VAL A 18 10.00 -2.87 -26.37
CA VAL A 18 8.60 -2.77 -25.92
C VAL A 18 7.69 -2.31 -27.05
N ALA A 19 8.17 -1.46 -27.95
CA ALA A 19 7.43 -1.12 -29.16
C ALA A 19 7.29 -2.33 -30.10
N ALA A 20 8.29 -3.21 -30.18
CA ALA A 20 8.21 -4.45 -30.93
C ALA A 20 7.15 -5.40 -30.35
N LEU A 21 7.11 -5.57 -29.03
CA LEU A 21 6.05 -6.33 -28.34
C LEU A 21 4.66 -5.76 -28.63
N GLY A 22 4.50 -4.43 -28.57
CA GLY A 22 3.25 -3.76 -28.94
C GLY A 22 2.79 -4.07 -30.36
N ARG A 23 3.71 -4.06 -31.34
CA ARG A 23 3.41 -4.44 -32.74
C ARG A 23 2.99 -5.91 -32.90
N MET A 24 3.43 -6.78 -32.00
CA MET A 24 3.03 -8.19 -31.96
C MET A 24 1.71 -8.43 -31.21
N GLY A 25 1.08 -7.37 -30.69
CA GLY A 25 -0.11 -7.49 -29.85
C GLY A 25 0.17 -8.05 -28.46
N VAL A 26 1.40 -7.92 -27.96
CA VAL A 26 1.81 -8.37 -26.63
C VAL A 26 1.88 -7.15 -25.68
N PRO A 27 0.86 -6.92 -24.84
CA PRO A 27 0.86 -5.79 -23.91
C PRO A 27 1.77 -6.03 -22.71
N VAL A 28 2.52 -5.01 -22.32
CA VAL A 28 3.38 -5.00 -21.13
C VAL A 28 2.71 -4.18 -20.04
N TYR A 29 2.55 -4.76 -18.85
CA TYR A 29 1.94 -4.09 -17.71
C TYR A 29 3.04 -3.48 -16.84
N GLY A 30 3.04 -2.16 -16.72
CA GLY A 30 3.96 -1.43 -15.86
C GLY A 30 3.48 -1.44 -14.42
N VAL A 31 3.89 -2.43 -13.63
CA VAL A 31 3.53 -2.52 -12.21
C VAL A 31 4.53 -1.75 -11.36
N GLN A 32 4.14 -0.57 -10.90
CA GLN A 32 4.96 0.29 -10.05
C GLN A 32 4.67 0.02 -8.58
N ALA A 33 5.67 -0.49 -7.86
CA ALA A 33 5.57 -0.68 -6.42
C ALA A 33 5.80 0.62 -5.63
N LEU A 34 5.05 0.78 -4.53
CA LEU A 34 5.30 1.77 -3.47
C LEU A 34 5.31 3.24 -3.95
N ALA A 35 4.52 3.56 -4.98
CA ALA A 35 4.35 4.90 -5.56
C ALA A 35 5.66 5.71 -5.72
N ARG A 36 6.78 5.07 -6.08
CA ARG A 36 8.09 5.72 -6.19
C ARG A 36 8.13 6.75 -7.32
N ARG A 37 7.84 8.01 -7.01
CA ARG A 37 7.63 9.10 -8.00
C ARG A 37 8.71 9.21 -9.08
N HIS A 38 9.97 9.01 -8.72
CA HIS A 38 11.09 9.07 -9.69
C HIS A 38 10.99 8.01 -10.80
N ALA A 39 10.27 6.91 -10.58
CA ALA A 39 10.11 5.82 -11.54
C ALA A 39 8.78 5.89 -12.32
N THR A 40 7.88 6.82 -11.99
CA THR A 40 6.54 6.89 -12.58
C THR A 40 6.59 7.07 -14.09
N ALA A 41 7.42 7.99 -14.60
CA ALA A 41 7.54 8.22 -16.03
C ALA A 41 7.98 6.95 -16.78
N PHE A 42 8.91 6.18 -16.21
CA PHE A 42 9.38 4.94 -16.80
C PHE A 42 8.27 3.88 -16.89
N TYR A 43 7.59 3.57 -15.78
CA TYR A 43 6.54 2.53 -15.77
C TYR A 43 5.33 2.92 -16.63
N LYS A 44 5.00 4.21 -16.68
CA LYS A 44 3.94 4.72 -17.54
C LYS A 44 4.29 4.56 -19.02
N GLU A 45 5.47 5.04 -19.43
CA GLU A 45 5.92 4.93 -20.82
C GLU A 45 6.06 3.46 -21.26
N LEU A 46 6.56 2.58 -20.37
CA LEU A 46 6.64 1.13 -20.58
C LEU A 46 5.29 0.51 -20.94
N ALA A 47 4.27 0.84 -20.16
CA ALA A 47 2.92 0.33 -20.39
C ALA A 47 2.31 0.87 -21.68
N GLU A 48 2.33 2.21 -21.84
CA GLU A 48 1.69 2.88 -22.97
C GLU A 48 2.26 2.47 -24.32
N LYS A 49 3.58 2.25 -24.42
CA LYS A 49 4.23 1.84 -25.69
C LYS A 49 3.79 0.48 -26.22
N SER A 50 3.34 -0.42 -25.34
CA SER A 50 2.88 -1.76 -25.71
C SER A 50 1.36 -1.92 -25.73
N GLY A 51 0.62 -0.85 -25.40
CA GLY A 51 -0.83 -0.91 -25.21
C GLY A 51 -1.26 -1.58 -23.91
N GLY A 52 -0.36 -1.73 -22.94
CA GLY A 52 -0.68 -2.23 -21.60
C GLY A 52 -1.10 -1.12 -20.63
N PHE A 53 -1.11 -1.46 -19.33
CA PHE A 53 -1.56 -0.54 -18.27
C PHE A 53 -0.46 -0.25 -17.25
N HIS A 54 -0.41 1.00 -16.79
CA HIS A 54 0.38 1.40 -15.63
C HIS A 54 -0.46 1.15 -14.36
N LEU A 55 0.01 0.22 -13.52
CA LEU A 55 -0.68 -0.21 -12.30
C LEU A 55 0.18 0.11 -11.08
N SER A 56 -0.47 0.46 -9.97
CA SER A 56 0.22 0.65 -8.69
C SER A 56 0.12 -0.59 -7.82
N LEU A 57 1.22 -0.95 -7.15
CA LEU A 57 1.28 -1.99 -6.11
C LEU A 57 1.79 -1.37 -4.81
N ASP A 58 0.89 -0.71 -4.10
CA ASP A 58 1.19 0.01 -2.85
C ASP A 58 0.97 -0.83 -1.59
N GLN A 59 0.20 -1.91 -1.69
CA GLN A 59 0.08 -2.96 -0.68
C GLN A 59 0.48 -4.28 -1.33
N PHE A 60 1.55 -4.92 -0.85
CA PHE A 60 2.00 -6.20 -1.41
C PHE A 60 1.00 -7.34 -1.20
N ALA A 61 0.11 -7.21 -0.21
CA ALA A 61 -1.02 -8.11 -0.06
C ALA A 61 -1.93 -8.19 -1.31
N HIS A 62 -1.93 -7.16 -2.16
CA HIS A 62 -2.70 -7.13 -3.40
C HIS A 62 -2.03 -7.87 -4.58
N VAL A 63 -0.82 -8.41 -4.42
CA VAL A 63 -0.04 -8.98 -5.54
C VAL A 63 -0.78 -10.12 -6.24
N THR A 64 -1.42 -11.00 -5.49
CA THR A 64 -2.17 -12.14 -6.05
C THR A 64 -3.37 -11.66 -6.87
N ASP A 65 -4.12 -10.68 -6.34
CA ASP A 65 -5.25 -10.08 -7.03
C ASP A 65 -4.84 -9.35 -8.30
N LEU A 66 -3.71 -8.64 -8.26
CA LEU A 66 -3.16 -7.97 -9.43
C LEU A 66 -2.80 -8.99 -10.51
N LEU A 67 -2.10 -10.07 -10.17
CA LEU A 67 -1.71 -11.10 -11.13
C LEU A 67 -2.93 -11.77 -11.77
N LEU A 68 -3.93 -12.15 -10.96
CA LEU A 68 -5.18 -12.73 -11.45
C LEU A 68 -5.96 -11.75 -12.33
N ALA A 69 -6.04 -10.48 -11.92
CA ALA A 69 -6.72 -9.45 -12.71
C ALA A 69 -6.05 -9.24 -14.07
N VAL A 70 -4.72 -9.28 -14.15
CA VAL A 70 -4.00 -9.25 -15.44
C VAL A 70 -4.40 -10.46 -16.29
N CYS A 71 -4.40 -11.68 -15.73
CA CYS A 71 -4.82 -12.88 -16.46
C CYS A 71 -6.27 -12.77 -16.98
N TYR A 72 -7.20 -12.33 -16.15
CA TYR A 72 -8.60 -12.15 -16.55
C TYR A 72 -8.77 -11.05 -17.60
N LYS A 73 -8.02 -9.94 -17.49
CA LYS A 73 -8.01 -8.88 -18.51
C LYS A 73 -7.55 -9.39 -19.87
N GLN A 74 -6.55 -10.27 -19.91
CA GLN A 74 -6.08 -10.89 -21.15
C GLN A 74 -7.11 -11.87 -21.75
N SER A 75 -7.98 -12.43 -20.92
CA SER A 75 -9.10 -13.26 -21.40
C SER A 75 -10.22 -12.40 -21.98
N SER A 76 -10.78 -11.49 -21.18
CA SER A 76 -11.77 -10.48 -21.63
C SER A 76 -12.13 -9.50 -20.51
N ASP A 77 -12.69 -8.35 -20.89
CA ASP A 77 -13.22 -7.36 -19.93
C ASP A 77 -14.35 -7.93 -19.07
N ALA A 78 -15.18 -8.84 -19.61
CA ALA A 78 -16.25 -9.49 -18.86
C ALA A 78 -15.72 -10.41 -17.74
N GLN A 79 -14.62 -11.12 -18.01
CA GLN A 79 -13.95 -11.95 -17.00
C GLN A 79 -13.30 -11.09 -15.92
N LEU A 80 -12.65 -9.99 -16.31
CA LEU A 80 -12.09 -9.05 -15.33
C LEU A 80 -13.18 -8.42 -14.43
N GLN A 81 -14.33 -8.05 -15.01
CA GLN A 81 -15.47 -7.53 -14.25
C GLN A 81 -16.07 -8.58 -13.29
N SER A 82 -16.13 -9.83 -13.71
CA SER A 82 -16.60 -10.93 -12.85
C SER A 82 -15.66 -11.12 -11.66
N PHE A 83 -14.36 -11.07 -11.89
CA PHE A 83 -13.36 -11.14 -10.83
C PHE A 83 -13.42 -9.92 -9.88
N GLU A 84 -13.61 -8.71 -10.40
CA GLU A 84 -13.83 -7.52 -9.56
C GLU A 84 -15.01 -7.69 -8.60
N GLN A 85 -16.12 -8.26 -9.07
CA GLN A 85 -17.29 -8.56 -8.24
C GLN A 85 -17.01 -9.61 -7.17
N GLU A 86 -16.19 -10.63 -7.49
CA GLU A 86 -15.73 -11.62 -6.52
C GLU A 86 -14.89 -10.98 -5.41
N VAL A 87 -13.88 -10.17 -5.78
CA VAL A 87 -13.04 -9.42 -4.84
C VAL A 87 -13.89 -8.54 -3.91
N ALA A 88 -14.92 -7.89 -4.44
CA ALA A 88 -15.86 -7.09 -3.65
C ALA A 88 -16.73 -7.95 -2.71
N ARG A 89 -17.28 -9.06 -3.20
CA ARG A 89 -18.13 -9.99 -2.42
C ARG A 89 -17.38 -10.61 -1.25
N GLU A 90 -16.09 -10.90 -1.44
CA GLU A 90 -15.22 -11.46 -0.40
C GLU A 90 -14.70 -10.41 0.59
N GLY A 91 -15.08 -9.13 0.43
CA GLY A 91 -14.66 -8.06 1.31
C GLY A 91 -13.18 -7.69 1.18
N ARG A 92 -12.51 -8.11 0.09
CA ARG A 92 -11.10 -7.82 -0.17
C ARG A 92 -10.89 -6.48 -0.88
N MET A 93 -11.95 -5.92 -1.47
CA MET A 93 -11.89 -4.66 -2.20
C MET A 93 -11.41 -3.49 -1.33
N SER A 94 -10.45 -2.74 -1.85
CA SER A 94 -9.91 -1.50 -1.28
C SER A 94 -9.88 -0.41 -2.34
N ARG A 95 -9.59 0.84 -1.95
CA ARG A 95 -9.41 1.93 -2.91
C ARG A 95 -8.34 1.61 -3.96
N GLY A 96 -7.22 1.03 -3.53
CA GLY A 96 -6.12 0.65 -4.43
C GLY A 96 -6.55 -0.39 -5.48
N LEU A 97 -7.25 -1.44 -5.05
CA LEU A 97 -7.78 -2.46 -5.97
C LEU A 97 -8.86 -1.88 -6.90
N ASN A 98 -9.75 -1.03 -6.38
CA ASN A 98 -10.77 -0.37 -7.20
C ASN A 98 -10.15 0.50 -8.30
N VAL A 99 -9.08 1.25 -7.98
CA VAL A 99 -8.32 2.02 -8.98
C VAL A 99 -7.70 1.09 -10.02
N MET A 100 -7.08 -0.01 -9.58
CA MET A 100 -6.49 -1.01 -10.49
C MET A 100 -7.52 -1.56 -11.49
N PHE A 101 -8.69 -2.02 -11.01
CA PHE A 101 -9.77 -2.52 -11.88
C PHE A 101 -10.29 -1.45 -12.83
N SER A 102 -10.53 -0.24 -12.32
CA SER A 102 -11.01 0.89 -13.13
C SER A 102 -10.02 1.25 -14.24
N THR A 103 -8.72 1.25 -13.94
CA THR A 103 -7.66 1.48 -14.93
C THR A 103 -7.67 0.44 -16.04
N MET A 104 -7.68 -0.86 -15.69
CA MET A 104 -7.65 -1.94 -16.69
C MET A 104 -8.94 -2.03 -17.51
N LEU A 105 -10.07 -1.62 -16.94
CA LEU A 105 -11.35 -1.54 -17.64
C LEU A 105 -11.57 -0.19 -18.33
N GLN A 106 -10.56 0.69 -18.31
CA GLN A 106 -10.58 2.01 -18.95
C GLN A 106 -11.80 2.85 -18.55
N ARG A 107 -12.28 2.68 -17.31
CA ARG A 107 -13.43 3.41 -16.80
C ARG A 107 -12.99 4.79 -16.33
N THR A 108 -13.71 5.82 -16.78
CA THR A 108 -13.73 7.13 -16.12
C THR A 108 -14.65 7.04 -14.90
N ALA A 109 -14.26 6.26 -13.90
CA ALA A 109 -15.12 6.02 -12.75
C ALA A 109 -14.99 7.18 -11.75
N PRO A 110 -16.09 7.77 -11.22
CA PRO A 110 -16.02 8.39 -9.91
C PRO A 110 -15.53 7.31 -8.93
N PRO A 111 -14.61 7.65 -8.01
CA PRO A 111 -14.08 6.65 -7.10
C PRO A 111 -15.24 6.02 -6.31
N LEU A 112 -15.33 4.68 -6.32
CA LEU A 112 -16.29 3.89 -5.52
C LEU A 112 -16.36 4.35 -4.05
N TYR A 113 -15.25 4.92 -3.59
CA TYR A 113 -15.03 5.40 -2.23
C TYR A 113 -14.93 6.93 -2.09
N GLY A 114 -15.44 7.70 -3.06
CA GLY A 114 -15.33 9.17 -3.08
C GLY A 114 -13.88 9.65 -3.20
N GLU A 115 -13.64 10.96 -3.15
CA GLU A 115 -12.27 11.48 -3.13
C GLU A 115 -11.56 11.08 -1.82
N ALA A 116 -10.26 10.77 -1.93
CA ALA A 116 -9.45 10.56 -0.73
C ALA A 116 -9.26 11.91 -0.01
N ASP A 117 -9.31 11.90 1.33
CA ASP A 117 -8.90 13.06 2.13
C ASP A 117 -7.46 13.42 1.75
N LEU A 118 -7.20 14.68 1.39
CA LEU A 118 -5.87 15.15 0.98
C LEU A 118 -4.81 14.98 2.08
N ARG A 119 -5.23 14.79 3.34
CA ARG A 119 -4.38 14.49 4.49
C ARG A 119 -4.19 13.00 4.75
N ALA A 120 -4.71 12.13 3.89
CA ALA A 120 -4.42 10.71 3.94
C ALA A 120 -2.92 10.47 3.72
N VAL A 121 -2.43 9.40 4.35
CA VAL A 121 -1.08 8.92 4.15
C VAL A 121 -0.91 8.52 2.68
N PRO A 122 0.15 8.98 2.01
CA PRO A 122 0.42 8.56 0.65
C PRO A 122 0.49 7.03 0.54
N PRO A 123 -0.13 6.44 -0.51
CA PRO A 123 0.02 5.03 -0.80
C PRO A 123 1.50 4.60 -0.82
N GLY A 124 1.80 3.44 -0.25
CA GLY A 124 3.16 2.89 -0.23
C GLY A 124 4.03 3.30 0.97
N ARG A 125 3.58 4.22 1.86
CA ARG A 125 4.30 4.49 3.14
C ARG A 125 4.30 3.27 4.06
N PHE A 126 3.15 2.63 4.19
CA PHE A 126 2.97 1.48 5.08
C PHE A 126 2.56 0.24 4.30
N GLN A 127 3.07 -0.92 4.71
CA GLN A 127 2.51 -2.23 4.37
C GLN A 127 1.63 -2.72 5.51
N VAL A 128 0.41 -3.14 5.21
CA VAL A 128 -0.49 -3.80 6.15
C VAL A 128 -0.23 -5.31 6.09
N LEU A 129 0.11 -5.90 7.23
CA LEU A 129 0.42 -7.31 7.38
C LEU A 129 -0.54 -7.95 8.38
N ASP A 130 -0.99 -9.16 8.07
CA ASP A 130 -1.79 -9.96 8.99
C ASP A 130 -0.86 -10.72 9.95
N VAL A 131 -1.24 -10.75 11.23
CA VAL A 131 -0.48 -11.42 12.28
C VAL A 131 -1.16 -12.74 12.60
N ASP A 132 -0.65 -13.85 12.09
CA ASP A 132 -1.30 -15.17 12.26
C ASP A 132 -1.20 -15.69 13.71
N LYS A 133 0.00 -15.58 14.30
CA LYS A 133 0.31 -16.06 15.66
C LYS A 133 0.82 -14.92 16.52
N ALA A 134 0.57 -15.00 17.83
CA ALA A 134 1.10 -14.01 18.75
C ALA A 134 2.62 -14.17 18.89
N GLN A 135 3.38 -13.11 18.62
CA GLN A 135 4.84 -13.15 18.63
C GLN A 135 5.47 -11.77 18.84
N PRO A 136 6.75 -11.67 19.22
CA PRO A 136 7.46 -10.40 19.27
C PRO A 136 7.52 -9.73 17.89
N ILE A 137 7.38 -8.41 17.86
CA ILE A 137 7.41 -7.59 16.64
C ILE A 137 8.71 -7.77 15.85
N LYS A 138 9.86 -7.92 16.52
CA LYS A 138 11.14 -8.12 15.83
C LYS A 138 11.14 -9.44 15.06
N ASP A 139 10.71 -10.51 15.72
CA ASP A 139 10.63 -11.85 15.14
C ASP A 139 9.66 -11.84 13.96
N PHE A 140 8.47 -11.24 14.13
CA PHE A 140 7.47 -11.09 13.07
C PHE A 140 8.04 -10.42 11.82
N VAL A 141 8.71 -9.28 11.99
CA VAL A 141 9.31 -8.51 10.88
C VAL A 141 10.38 -9.35 10.17
N GLN A 142 11.23 -10.05 10.92
CA GLN A 142 12.30 -10.87 10.36
C GLN A 142 11.76 -12.14 9.65
N GLU A 143 10.74 -12.80 10.20
CA GLU A 143 10.05 -13.95 9.57
C GLU A 143 9.44 -13.56 8.21
N HIS A 144 9.01 -12.31 8.03
CA HIS A 144 8.48 -11.77 6.77
C HIS A 144 9.58 -11.25 5.82
N GLY A 145 10.86 -11.51 6.11
CA GLY A 145 11.99 -11.06 5.27
C GLY A 145 12.24 -9.54 5.31
N LEU A 146 11.64 -8.82 6.26
CA LEU A 146 11.81 -7.38 6.43
C LEU A 146 12.94 -7.11 7.44
N ARG A 147 13.59 -5.94 7.34
CA ARG A 147 14.62 -5.55 8.31
C ARG A 147 14.00 -4.90 9.53
N PHE A 148 14.26 -5.44 10.71
CA PHE A 148 13.84 -4.75 11.92
C PHE A 148 14.57 -3.42 12.12
N LYS A 149 13.79 -2.33 12.28
CA LYS A 149 14.28 -1.03 12.72
C LYS A 149 13.29 -0.42 13.71
N THR A 150 13.82 0.05 14.84
CA THR A 150 13.04 0.72 15.90
C THR A 150 12.22 1.87 15.32
N GLY A 151 10.94 1.95 15.70
CA GLY A 151 10.04 3.01 15.27
C GLY A 151 9.32 2.77 13.93
N ARG A 152 9.70 1.74 13.16
CA ARG A 152 9.03 1.44 11.87
C ARG A 152 7.80 0.53 11.98
N GLY A 153 7.55 -0.07 13.13
CA GLY A 153 6.45 -1.00 13.30
C GLY A 153 5.33 -0.45 14.15
N PHE A 154 4.09 -0.69 13.75
CA PHE A 154 2.89 -0.21 14.42
C PHE A 154 1.94 -1.36 14.69
N TYR A 155 1.67 -1.62 15.97
CA TYR A 155 0.78 -2.71 16.38
C TYR A 155 -0.66 -2.21 16.47
N ALA A 156 -1.62 -3.10 16.14
CA ALA A 156 -3.02 -2.80 16.32
C ALA A 156 -3.37 -2.56 17.80
N PHE A 157 -4.04 -1.45 18.06
CA PHE A 157 -4.58 -1.09 19.37
C PHE A 157 -5.87 -1.90 19.64
N THR A 158 -5.72 -3.06 20.29
CA THR A 158 -6.83 -4.00 20.54
C THR A 158 -7.41 -3.93 21.94
N LYS A 159 -6.74 -3.24 22.86
CA LYS A 159 -7.13 -3.12 24.27
C LYS A 159 -6.99 -1.68 24.73
N THR A 160 -7.69 -1.35 25.81
CA THR A 160 -7.56 -0.05 26.47
C THR A 160 -6.15 0.13 26.99
N GLU A 161 -5.40 1.04 26.37
CA GLU A 161 -4.03 1.38 26.76
C GLU A 161 -3.82 2.90 26.76
N THR A 162 -2.76 3.33 27.44
CA THR A 162 -2.31 4.72 27.43
C THR A 162 -1.37 4.94 26.25
N ILE A 163 -1.76 5.78 25.31
CA ILE A 163 -0.90 6.21 24.20
C ILE A 163 -0.10 7.41 24.66
N GLN A 164 1.22 7.28 24.65
CA GLN A 164 2.14 8.37 24.98
C GLN A 164 2.14 9.44 23.88
N GLY A 165 2.23 10.70 24.28
CA GLY A 165 2.23 11.86 23.38
C GLY A 165 3.23 11.79 22.22
N GLY A 166 4.43 11.28 22.50
CA GLY A 166 5.49 11.14 21.49
C GLY A 166 5.35 9.98 20.51
N LYS A 167 4.34 9.11 20.66
CA LYS A 167 4.11 8.01 19.71
C LYS A 167 3.24 8.46 18.55
N GLU A 168 3.63 8.06 17.35
CA GLU A 168 2.78 8.21 16.17
C GLU A 168 1.60 7.23 16.24
N VAL A 169 0.42 7.74 15.86
CA VAL A 169 -0.81 6.98 15.71
C VAL A 169 -1.19 6.98 14.24
N VAL A 170 -1.61 5.82 13.74
CA VAL A 170 -2.10 5.63 12.38
C VAL A 170 -3.49 5.01 12.43
N LEU A 171 -4.42 5.55 11.65
CA LEU A 171 -5.76 4.99 11.46
C LEU A 171 -5.86 4.37 10.08
N MET A 172 -6.55 3.26 9.96
CA MET A 172 -6.94 2.66 8.69
C MET A 172 -8.46 2.63 8.59
N ASP A 173 -9.03 3.27 7.58
CA ASP A 173 -10.45 3.13 7.25
C ASP A 173 -10.71 1.68 6.84
N ARG A 174 -11.61 0.99 7.55
CA ARG A 174 -11.87 -0.44 7.31
C ARG A 174 -12.56 -0.71 5.96
N LYS A 175 -13.23 0.29 5.40
CA LYS A 175 -13.97 0.17 4.14
C LYS A 175 -13.08 0.49 2.93
N THR A 176 -12.26 1.53 3.03
CA THR A 176 -11.47 2.01 1.89
C THR A 176 -10.03 1.50 1.91
N GLY A 177 -9.51 1.15 3.09
CA GLY A 177 -8.09 0.87 3.31
C GLY A 177 -7.22 2.14 3.41
N ASP A 178 -7.81 3.34 3.36
CA ASP A 178 -7.07 4.59 3.47
C ASP A 178 -6.43 4.73 4.84
N LEU A 179 -5.16 5.14 4.87
CA LEU A 179 -4.41 5.36 6.08
C LEU A 179 -4.35 6.85 6.42
N TYR A 180 -4.39 7.18 7.70
CA TYR A 180 -4.26 8.54 8.23
C TYR A 180 -3.23 8.51 9.35
N SER A 181 -2.31 9.48 9.42
CA SER A 181 -1.27 9.50 10.45
C SER A 181 -1.13 10.86 11.12
N GLY A 182 -0.34 10.91 12.18
CA GLY A 182 0.05 12.18 12.84
C GLY A 182 -1.14 12.93 13.42
N GLU A 183 -1.17 14.25 13.22
CA GLU A 183 -2.21 15.14 13.76
C GLU A 183 -3.60 14.76 13.26
N ARG A 184 -3.75 14.43 11.98
CA ARG A 184 -5.04 14.02 11.40
C ARG A 184 -5.58 12.76 12.07
N ALA A 185 -4.72 11.78 12.34
CA ALA A 185 -5.12 10.59 13.10
C ALA A 185 -5.59 10.97 14.50
N ARG A 186 -4.88 11.87 15.20
CA ARG A 186 -5.27 12.34 16.53
C ARG A 186 -6.59 13.11 16.52
N GLU A 187 -6.80 14.01 15.56
CA GLU A 187 -8.07 14.73 15.35
C GLU A 187 -9.24 13.77 15.17
N LEU A 188 -9.08 12.76 14.30
CA LEU A 188 -10.11 11.75 14.03
C LEU A 188 -10.43 10.88 15.26
N LEU A 189 -9.49 10.78 16.20
CA LEU A 189 -9.67 10.12 17.49
C LEU A 189 -10.15 11.06 18.60
N GLY A 190 -10.29 12.36 18.35
CA GLY A 190 -10.59 13.37 19.36
C GLY A 190 -9.47 13.53 20.41
N LEU A 191 -8.22 13.26 20.03
CA LEU A 191 -7.07 13.34 20.94
C LEU A 191 -6.34 14.67 20.78
N PRO A 192 -6.00 15.35 21.88
CA PRO A 192 -5.14 16.51 21.83
C PRO A 192 -3.75 16.18 21.21
N PRO A 193 -3.18 17.09 20.40
CA PRO A 193 -1.83 16.94 19.85
C PRO A 193 -0.79 16.82 20.95
N GLY A 194 0.14 15.87 20.83
CA GLY A 194 1.27 15.71 21.76
C GLY A 194 0.92 15.23 23.17
N GLU A 195 -0.36 15.05 23.50
CA GLU A 195 -0.78 14.62 24.84
C GLU A 195 -0.80 13.10 25.00
N THR A 196 -0.60 12.67 26.25
CA THR A 196 -0.71 11.27 26.67
C THR A 196 -2.14 10.99 27.08
N VAL A 197 -2.83 10.09 26.37
CA VAL A 197 -4.26 9.85 26.55
C VAL A 197 -4.53 8.36 26.72
N ARG A 198 -5.47 8.01 27.61
CA ARG A 198 -5.98 6.66 27.76
C ARG A 198 -7.19 6.46 26.84
N ILE A 199 -7.08 5.54 25.89
CA ILE A 199 -8.11 5.33 24.86
C ILE A 199 -8.77 3.98 25.05
N ARG A 200 -10.08 3.91 24.84
CA ARG A 200 -10.84 2.65 24.76
C ARG A 200 -11.08 2.29 23.29
N PRO A 201 -10.87 1.03 22.85
CA PRO A 201 -11.08 0.63 21.45
C PRO A 201 -12.52 0.83 20.93
N ALA A 202 -13.51 0.80 21.83
CA ALA A 202 -14.93 0.79 21.51
C ALA A 202 -15.48 2.08 20.85
N SER A 203 -14.69 3.15 20.76
CA SER A 203 -15.14 4.42 20.17
C SER A 203 -14.90 4.53 18.65
N LEU A 204 -14.43 3.47 17.97
CA LEU A 204 -13.80 3.60 16.64
C LEU A 204 -14.15 2.46 15.67
N GLU A 205 -15.43 2.10 15.55
CA GLU A 205 -15.86 1.01 14.65
C GLU A 205 -15.40 1.21 13.20
N LYS A 206 -15.37 2.46 12.72
CA LYS A 206 -14.95 2.80 11.36
C LYS A 206 -13.47 2.53 11.08
N TYR A 207 -12.60 2.64 12.10
CA TYR A 207 -11.15 2.62 11.92
C TYR A 207 -10.49 1.45 12.63
N ALA A 208 -9.44 0.89 12.04
CA ALA A 208 -8.43 0.16 12.79
C ALA A 208 -7.36 1.15 13.25
N VAL A 209 -6.98 1.10 14.52
CA VAL A 209 -6.01 2.02 15.13
C VAL A 209 -4.69 1.28 15.32
N PHE A 210 -3.59 1.93 14.94
CA PHE A 210 -2.24 1.40 15.08
C PHE A 210 -1.38 2.40 15.82
N VAL A 211 -0.52 1.90 16.71
CA VAL A 211 0.36 2.72 17.54
C VAL A 211 1.80 2.31 17.29
N GLN A 212 2.66 3.30 17.11
CA GLN A 212 4.10 3.08 16.91
C GLN A 212 4.72 2.32 18.08
N SER A 213 5.55 1.32 17.76
CA SER A 213 6.39 0.62 18.71
C SER A 213 7.84 1.06 18.60
N THR A 214 8.44 1.38 19.74
CA THR A 214 9.88 1.54 19.91
C THR A 214 10.54 0.32 20.58
N SER A 215 9.76 -0.71 20.92
CA SER A 215 10.26 -1.94 21.55
C SER A 215 10.40 -3.06 20.54
N ALA A 216 11.53 -3.77 20.57
CA ALA A 216 11.77 -5.00 19.80
C ALA A 216 10.95 -6.20 20.32
N ASN A 217 10.53 -6.16 21.59
CA ASN A 217 9.82 -7.24 22.27
C ASN A 217 8.32 -6.96 22.41
N ARG A 218 7.79 -5.93 21.72
CA ARG A 218 6.34 -5.67 21.72
C ARG A 218 5.64 -6.89 21.15
N LYS A 219 4.77 -7.51 21.95
CA LYS A 219 3.96 -8.65 21.54
C LYS A 219 2.89 -8.20 20.56
N LEU A 220 2.92 -8.73 19.35
CA LEU A 220 1.82 -8.69 18.39
C LEU A 220 0.82 -9.78 18.75
N MET A 221 -0.46 -9.50 18.55
CA MET A 221 -1.54 -10.45 18.85
C MET A 221 -1.92 -11.21 17.59
N GLY A 222 -2.10 -12.53 17.69
CA GLY A 222 -2.65 -13.33 16.59
C GLY A 222 -4.04 -12.85 16.19
N GLY A 223 -4.37 -12.93 14.91
CA GLY A 223 -5.58 -12.40 14.31
C GLY A 223 -5.66 -10.86 14.23
N SER A 224 -4.59 -10.15 14.60
CA SER A 224 -4.52 -8.69 14.47
C SER A 224 -3.78 -8.27 13.20
N LYS A 225 -3.83 -6.97 12.90
CA LYS A 225 -3.03 -6.36 11.83
C LYS A 225 -1.81 -5.66 12.40
N PHE A 226 -0.79 -5.54 11.56
CA PHE A 226 0.44 -4.82 11.83
C PHE A 226 0.77 -3.90 10.67
N LEU A 227 1.21 -2.68 10.93
CA LEU A 227 1.74 -1.81 9.89
C LEU A 227 3.27 -1.78 9.97
N TYR A 228 3.90 -1.94 8.83
CA TYR A 228 5.33 -1.72 8.65
C TYR A 228 5.58 -0.49 7.78
N GLU A 229 6.27 0.51 8.31
CA GLU A 229 6.71 1.67 7.53
C GLU A 229 7.89 1.30 6.64
N VAL A 230 7.71 1.44 5.33
CA VAL A 230 8.69 1.07 4.32
C VAL A 230 10.02 1.80 4.54
N GLU A 231 11.12 1.05 4.46
CA GLU A 231 12.45 1.49 4.92
C GLU A 231 12.96 2.76 4.24
N ASP A 232 12.75 2.87 2.93
CA ASP A 232 13.19 4.02 2.14
C ASP A 232 12.03 4.96 1.82
N TRP A 233 11.03 5.05 2.68
CA TRP A 233 10.02 6.09 2.56
C TRP A 233 10.69 7.47 2.70
N GLU A 234 10.81 8.19 1.58
CA GLU A 234 11.48 9.50 1.52
C GLU A 234 10.60 10.65 2.03
N GLY A 235 9.30 10.42 2.25
CA GLY A 235 8.34 11.46 2.61
C GLY A 235 8.40 11.97 4.05
N ALA A 236 9.37 11.53 4.86
CA ALA A 236 9.49 11.93 6.28
C ALA A 236 10.93 12.29 6.71
N ARG A 237 11.85 12.61 5.78
CA ARG A 237 13.01 13.42 6.17
C ARG A 237 12.62 14.88 5.98
N PRO A 238 12.68 15.73 7.03
CA PRO A 238 12.86 17.15 6.78
C PRO A 238 14.07 17.26 5.84
N ALA A 239 14.02 18.14 4.85
CA ALA A 239 15.21 18.53 4.14
C ALA A 239 16.28 18.83 5.21
N ALA A 240 17.42 18.12 5.16
CA ALA A 240 18.52 18.44 6.04
C ALA A 240 18.86 19.92 5.79
N ALA A 241 18.75 20.72 6.85
CA ALA A 241 19.15 22.12 6.84
C ALA A 241 20.66 22.24 6.58
#